data_AF-A0A8T1T3H2-F1
#
_entry.id   AF-A0A8T1T3H2-F1
#
_cell.length_a   1.000
_cell.length_b   1.000
_cell.length_c   1.000
_cell.angle_alpha   90.00
_cell.angle_beta   90.00
_cell.angle_gamma   90.00
#
_symmetry.space_group_name_H-M   'P 1'
#
loop_
_entity.id
_entity.type
_entity.pdbx_description
1 polymer ?
#
loop_
_entity_poly.entity_id
_entity_poly.type
_entity_poly.pdbx_seq_one_letter_code
_entity_poly.pdbx_strand_id
1 'polypeptide(L)'
;MLLERNGRTNYPFCTLEITHALIDAWSMERLGAAFPFSNLNSIVLDYTKFGDKGINGLVSGLEGNRKLLTLSLCYCSLEPESGSKLGPIVAQTAIW
;
A
#
# COMPACT_ATOMS: atom_id res chain seq x y z
N MET A 1 19.92 17.22 -15.49
CA MET A 1 18.62 16.67 -15.04
C MET A 1 18.27 17.43 -13.76
N LEU A 2 17.32 18.35 -13.84
CA LEU A 2 17.16 19.45 -12.89
C LEU A 2 15.92 19.20 -12.02
N LEU A 3 16.06 18.52 -10.88
CA LEU A 3 14.93 18.24 -9.98
C LEU A 3 15.31 18.35 -8.49
N GLU A 4 15.97 19.43 -8.10
CA GLU A 4 16.02 19.84 -6.69
C GLU A 4 15.82 21.34 -6.59
N ARG A 5 14.56 21.79 -6.45
CA ARG A 5 14.33 23.19 -6.05
C ARG A 5 13.11 23.52 -5.21
N ASN A 6 12.30 22.54 -4.79
CA ASN A 6 11.07 22.84 -4.02
C ASN A 6 10.89 22.04 -2.71
N GLY A 7 11.91 21.37 -2.17
CA GLY A 7 11.79 20.65 -0.89
C GLY A 7 10.76 19.50 -0.88
N ARG A 8 10.20 19.16 -2.05
CA ARG A 8 9.39 17.99 -2.34
C ARG A 8 9.97 17.37 -3.60
N THR A 9 10.80 16.35 -3.43
CA THR A 9 11.21 15.50 -4.54
C THR A 9 10.00 14.69 -4.96
N ASN A 10 9.30 15.17 -5.99
CA ASN A 10 8.20 14.42 -6.58
C ASN A 10 8.82 13.31 -7.43
N TYR A 11 9.17 12.19 -6.80
CA TYR A 11 9.69 11.04 -7.51
C TYR A 11 8.61 10.53 -8.48
N PRO A 12 8.96 10.24 -9.75
CA PRO A 12 8.01 9.89 -10.79
C PRO A 12 7.49 8.44 -10.68
N PHE A 13 7.78 7.76 -9.57
CA PHE A 13 7.36 6.38 -9.36
C PHE A 13 5.89 6.34 -8.97
N CYS A 14 5.09 5.73 -9.84
CA CYS A 14 3.66 5.53 -9.65
C CYS A 14 3.32 4.08 -9.29
N THR A 15 4.27 3.15 -9.45
CA THR A 15 4.06 1.73 -9.21
C THR A 15 5.10 1.21 -8.23
N LEU A 16 4.65 0.43 -7.24
CA LEU A 16 5.50 -0.34 -6.34
C LEU A 16 5.13 -1.82 -6.46
N GLU A 17 6.10 -2.63 -6.84
CA GLU A 17 5.95 -4.08 -6.89
C GLU A 17 6.97 -4.72 -5.95
N ILE A 18 6.49 -5.47 -4.96
CA ILE A 18 7.29 -6.28 -4.06
C ILE A 18 6.68 -7.67 -4.05
N THR A 19 7.31 -8.61 -4.72
CA THR A 19 6.83 -9.99 -4.81
C THR A 19 7.82 -10.96 -4.19
N HIS A 20 7.31 -12.08 -3.64
CA HIS A 20 8.13 -13.15 -3.06
C HIS A 20 9.10 -12.72 -1.94
N ALA A 21 8.81 -11.63 -1.22
CA ALA A 21 9.60 -11.15 -0.10
C ALA A 21 8.89 -11.39 1.23
N LEU A 22 9.61 -11.83 2.26
CA LEU A 22 9.06 -11.86 3.62
C LEU A 22 8.95 -10.43 4.13
N ILE A 23 7.72 -9.94 4.28
CA ILE A 23 7.41 -8.62 4.83
C ILE A 23 6.74 -8.83 6.19
N ASP A 24 7.25 -8.17 7.22
CA ASP A 24 6.63 -8.21 8.55
C ASP A 24 5.59 -7.08 8.72
N ALA A 25 4.82 -7.16 9.81
CA ALA A 25 3.80 -6.16 10.11
C ALA A 25 4.39 -4.75 10.27
N TRP A 26 5.61 -4.64 10.82
CA TRP A 26 6.28 -3.35 10.99
C TRP A 26 6.59 -2.68 9.66
N SER A 27 7.07 -3.45 8.68
CA SER A 27 7.32 -2.98 7.32
C SER A 27 6.03 -2.50 6.65
N MET A 28 4.90 -3.19 6.88
CA MET A 28 3.60 -2.79 6.36
C MET A 28 3.06 -1.49 6.99
N GLU A 29 3.29 -1.27 8.29
CA GLU A 29 2.99 0.00 8.95
C GLU A 29 3.80 1.16 8.36
N ARG A 30 5.09 0.94 8.11
CA ARG A 30 5.97 1.94 7.48
C ARG A 30 5.56 2.22 6.03
N LEU A 31 5.14 1.18 5.30
CA LEU A 31 4.60 1.33 3.95
C LEU A 31 3.31 2.16 3.94
N GLY A 32 2.36 1.84 4.82
CA GLY A 32 1.12 2.61 4.97
C GLY A 32 1.38 4.07 5.30
N ALA A 33 2.28 4.34 6.26
CA ALA A 33 2.67 5.70 6.64
C ALA A 33 3.31 6.50 5.48
N ALA A 34 3.87 5.82 4.48
CA ALA A 34 4.48 6.46 3.32
C ALA A 34 3.47 6.86 2.22
N PHE A 35 2.28 6.25 2.18
CA PHE A 35 1.30 6.49 1.11
C PHE A 35 0.89 7.96 0.90
N PRO A 36 0.64 8.76 1.96
CA PRO A 36 0.29 10.17 1.78
C PRO A 36 1.35 10.97 1.02
N PHE A 37 2.62 10.61 1.20
CA PHE A 37 3.79 11.30 0.63
C PHE A 37 4.23 10.74 -0.72
N SER A 38 3.68 9.60 -1.15
CA SER A 38 4.02 8.94 -2.41
C SER A 38 3.14 9.40 -3.58
N ASN A 39 3.57 9.15 -4.81
CA ASN A 39 2.73 9.29 -6.01
C ASN A 39 2.19 7.94 -6.51
N LEU A 40 2.19 6.92 -5.64
CA LEU A 40 1.80 5.58 -6.04
C LEU A 40 0.32 5.55 -6.40
N ASN A 41 0.05 5.04 -7.60
CA ASN A 41 -1.28 4.71 -8.09
C ASN A 41 -1.48 3.19 -8.22
N SER A 42 -0.41 2.38 -8.15
CA SER A 42 -0.48 0.92 -8.22
C SER A 42 0.50 0.27 -7.25
N ILE A 43 0.02 -0.72 -6.51
CA ILE A 43 0.80 -1.52 -5.57
C ILE A 43 0.53 -3.00 -5.79
N VAL A 44 1.60 -3.79 -5.89
CA VAL A 44 1.56 -5.25 -5.96
C VAL A 44 2.43 -5.81 -4.84
N LEU A 45 1.82 -6.55 -3.91
CA LEU A 45 2.50 -7.17 -2.77
C LEU A 45 2.35 -8.68 -2.77
N ASP A 46 2.17 -9.29 -3.95
CA ASP A 46 1.82 -10.70 -4.04
C ASP A 46 2.90 -11.61 -3.43
N TYR A 47 2.48 -12.70 -2.80
CA TYR A 47 3.37 -13.70 -2.19
C TYR A 47 4.25 -13.18 -1.04
N THR A 48 3.86 -12.10 -0.35
CA THR A 48 4.68 -11.50 0.73
C THR A 48 4.39 -12.01 2.14
N LYS A 49 3.31 -12.79 2.33
CA LYS A 49 2.96 -13.53 3.56
C LYS A 49 2.95 -12.70 4.87
N PHE A 50 2.68 -11.40 4.82
CA PHE A 50 2.67 -10.54 6.02
C PHE A 50 1.48 -10.79 6.97
N GLY A 51 0.42 -11.47 6.50
CA GLY A 51 -0.74 -11.87 7.30
C GLY A 51 -1.59 -10.71 7.85
N ASP A 52 -2.59 -11.03 8.67
CA ASP A 52 -3.56 -10.03 9.13
C ASP A 52 -2.96 -8.92 10.01
N LYS A 53 -1.84 -9.19 10.68
CA LYS A 53 -1.14 -8.16 11.48
C LYS A 53 -0.63 -7.02 10.63
N GLY A 54 -0.11 -7.32 9.44
CA GLY A 54 0.39 -6.27 8.52
C GLY A 54 -0.73 -5.50 7.84
N ILE A 55 -1.95 -6.04 7.76
CA ILE A 55 -3.04 -5.35 7.07
C ILE A 55 -3.46 -4.05 7.76
N ASN A 56 -3.36 -3.98 9.08
CA ASN A 56 -3.73 -2.78 9.84
C ASN A 56 -2.90 -1.57 9.43
N GLY A 57 -1.58 -1.78 9.27
CA GLY A 57 -0.65 -0.74 8.82
C GLY A 57 -0.97 -0.27 7.41
N LEU A 58 -1.26 -1.21 6.51
CA LEU A 58 -1.65 -0.90 5.13
C LEU A 58 -2.97 -0.10 5.08
N VAL A 59 -4.00 -0.60 5.76
CA VAL A 59 -5.34 0.00 5.80
C VAL A 59 -5.31 1.43 6.34
N SER A 60 -4.57 1.66 7.43
CA SER A 60 -4.43 3.01 8.00
C SER A 60 -3.81 4.01 7.01
N GLY A 61 -2.86 3.57 6.17
CA GLY A 61 -2.28 4.41 5.13
C GLY A 61 -3.19 4.64 3.91
N LEU A 62 -4.10 3.71 3.65
CA LEU A 62 -5.06 3.79 2.53
C LEU A 62 -6.30 4.59 2.89
N GLU A 63 -6.58 4.80 4.17
CA GLU A 63 -7.72 5.59 4.61
C GLU A 63 -7.65 7.02 4.03
N GLY A 64 -8.68 7.39 3.26
CA GLY A 64 -8.73 8.67 2.55
C GLY A 64 -7.78 8.81 1.35
N ASN A 65 -7.06 7.75 0.96
CA ASN A 65 -6.20 7.75 -0.22
C ASN A 65 -7.05 7.75 -1.50
N ARG A 66 -6.93 8.82 -2.30
CA ARG A 66 -7.62 8.98 -3.58
C ARG A 66 -6.72 8.81 -4.81
N LYS A 67 -5.44 8.51 -4.59
CA LYS A 67 -4.42 8.36 -5.65
C LYS A 67 -4.24 6.90 -6.05
N LEU A 68 -4.33 5.98 -5.09
CA LEU A 68 -4.16 4.56 -5.35
C LEU A 68 -5.38 4.01 -6.12
N LEU A 69 -5.10 3.44 -7.28
CA LEU A 69 -6.08 2.87 -8.21
C LEU A 69 -6.04 1.35 -8.20
N THR A 70 -4.88 0.75 -7.93
CA THR A 70 -4.68 -0.70 -8.00
C THR A 70 -3.94 -1.20 -6.76
N LEU A 71 -4.48 -2.26 -6.15
CA LEU A 71 -3.88 -2.94 -5.01
C LEU A 71 -3.99 -4.46 -5.20
N SER A 72 -2.87 -5.14 -5.36
CA SER A 72 -2.81 -6.60 -5.41
C SER A 72 -2.17 -7.19 -4.16
N LEU A 73 -2.87 -8.15 -3.54
CA LEU A 73 -2.50 -8.82 -2.29
C LEU A 73 -2.64 -10.35 -2.41
N CYS A 74 -2.36 -10.91 -3.59
CA CYS A 74 -2.53 -12.33 -3.83
C CYS A 74 -1.54 -13.15 -3.00
N TYR A 75 -2.02 -14.22 -2.36
CA TYR A 75 -1.18 -15.14 -1.58
C TYR A 75 -0.40 -14.48 -0.42
N CYS A 76 -0.97 -13.47 0.25
CA CYS A 76 -0.36 -12.75 1.39
C CYS A 76 -0.64 -13.35 2.78
N SER A 77 -1.17 -14.59 2.84
CA SER A 77 -1.60 -15.24 4.09
C SER A 77 -2.67 -14.46 4.87
N LEU A 78 -3.58 -13.81 4.15
CA LEU A 78 -4.70 -13.06 4.74
C LEU A 78 -5.84 -14.02 5.13
N GLU A 79 -6.44 -13.79 6.29
CA GLU A 79 -7.63 -14.52 6.76
C GLU A 79 -8.89 -13.62 6.60
N PRO A 80 -10.11 -14.15 6.87
CA PRO A 80 -11.35 -13.38 6.69
C PRO A 80 -11.38 -12.04 7.45
N GLU A 81 -10.67 -11.90 8.57
CA GLU A 81 -10.57 -10.64 9.32
C GLU A 81 -9.97 -9.51 8.46
N SER A 82 -8.98 -9.81 7.62
CA SER A 82 -8.42 -8.85 6.67
C SER A 82 -9.45 -8.35 5.67
N GLY A 83 -10.36 -9.23 5.23
CA GLY A 83 -11.47 -8.86 4.34
C GLY A 83 -12.40 -7.82 4.95
N SER A 84 -12.72 -7.96 6.25
CA SER A 84 -13.54 -6.99 6.98
C SER A 84 -12.88 -5.61 7.09
N LYS A 85 -11.55 -5.55 7.08
CA LYS A 85 -10.78 -4.28 7.13
C LYS A 85 -10.56 -3.66 5.75
N LEU A 86 -10.33 -4.50 4.73
CA LEU A 86 -10.12 -4.05 3.35
C LEU A 86 -11.41 -3.63 2.64
N GLY A 87 -12.54 -4.29 2.94
CA GLY A 87 -13.83 -4.01 2.29
C GLY A 87 -14.23 -2.52 2.34
N PRO A 88 -14.23 -1.88 3.52
CA PRO A 88 -14.49 -0.44 3.63
C PRO A 88 -13.50 0.42 2.85
N ILE A 89 -12.22 0.05 2.83
CA ILE A 89 -11.19 0.79 2.09
C ILE A 89 -11.45 0.75 0.60
N VAL A 90 -11.72 -0.43 0.03
CA VAL A 90 -12.06 -0.55 -1.40
C VAL A 90 -13.33 0.25 -1.72
N ALA A 91 -14.33 0.24 -0.84
CA ALA A 91 -15.56 1.00 -1.04
C ALA A 91 -15.41 2.54 -0.95
N GLN A 92 -14.38 3.03 -0.24
CA GLN A 92 -14.18 4.47 0.04
C GLN A 92 -13.02 5.10 -0.73
N THR A 93 -12.21 4.31 -1.41
CA THR A 93 -11.02 4.76 -2.15
C THR A 93 -11.25 4.64 -3.65
N ALA A 94 -10.23 5.01 -4.43
CA ALA A 94 -10.26 4.92 -5.89
C ALA A 94 -9.81 3.55 -6.43
N ILE A 95 -9.71 2.53 -5.57
CA ILE A 95 -9.28 1.18 -5.94
C ILE A 95 -10.42 0.48 -6.68
N TRP A 96 -10.12 -0.09 -7.85
CA TRP A 96 -11.09 -0.78 -8.72
C TRP A 96 -10.58 -2.14 -9.21
#